data_AF-A0A812X0S9-F1
#
_entry.id   AF-A0A812X0S9-F1
#
_cell.length_a   1.000
_cell.length_b   1.000
_cell.length_c   1.000
_cell.angle_alpha   90.00
_cell.angle_beta   90.00
_cell.angle_gamma   90.00
#
_symmetry.space_group_name_H-M   'P 1'
#
loop_
_entity.id
_entity.type
_entity.pdbx_description
1 polymer ?
#
loop_
_entity_poly.entity_id
_entity_poly.type
_entity_poly.pdbx_seq_one_letter_code
_entity_poly.pdbx_strand_id
1 'polypeptide(L)'
;MARSSSVLAGGLLGAASLGGLAFLDKRVFIRVDFNVPQDKKDPNIITNTARIDAALPTIKYALDNGAKSVVLCSHLGRPNGQKDEKFSMKPVAKVVEEKLGRPVKLMNDVVGEEVEAACADPEPGTVILLENSRYYVEEEGKGKDADGNK
;
A
#
# COMPACT_ATOMS: atom_id res chain seq x y z
N MET A 1 -36.10 -14.61 24.86
CA MET A 1 -36.05 -14.32 23.41
C MET A 1 -35.40 -12.94 23.25
N ALA A 2 -34.06 -12.88 23.24
CA ALA A 2 -33.33 -11.61 23.19
C ALA A 2 -33.14 -11.20 21.73
N ARG A 3 -33.67 -10.04 21.35
CA ARG A 3 -33.40 -9.41 20.05
C ARG A 3 -31.98 -8.88 20.08
N SER A 4 -31.08 -9.50 19.30
CA SER A 4 -29.76 -8.96 19.03
C SER A 4 -29.93 -7.72 18.14
N SER A 5 -29.68 -6.53 18.68
CA SER A 5 -29.54 -5.32 17.88
C SER A 5 -28.29 -5.46 17.04
N SER A 6 -28.45 -5.65 15.73
CA SER A 6 -27.37 -5.40 14.79
C SER A 6 -27.10 -3.89 14.79
N VAL A 7 -25.96 -3.49 15.31
CA VAL A 7 -25.43 -2.16 15.06
C VAL A 7 -25.10 -2.11 13.57
N LEU A 8 -25.94 -1.46 12.77
CA LEU A 8 -25.55 -1.03 11.43
C LEU A 8 -24.40 -0.04 11.60
N ALA A 9 -23.19 -0.47 11.28
CA ALA A 9 -22.10 0.45 11.03
C ALA A 9 -22.52 1.33 9.84
N GLY A 10 -22.87 2.58 10.12
CA GLY A 10 -23.27 3.56 9.12
C GLY A 10 -22.16 3.77 8.11
N GLY A 11 -22.40 3.36 6.87
CA GLY A 11 -21.58 3.75 5.73
C GLY A 11 -21.74 5.26 5.51
N LEU A 12 -20.66 6.01 5.66
CA LEU A 12 -20.68 7.47 5.53
C LEU A 12 -20.93 7.94 4.08
N LEU A 13 -20.92 7.02 3.10
CA LEU A 13 -21.22 7.23 1.68
C LEU A 13 -21.85 5.93 1.14
N GLY A 14 -22.67 6.00 0.09
CA GLY A 14 -23.26 4.82 -0.59
C GLY A 14 -22.25 3.90 -1.32
N ALA A 15 -20.98 3.96 -0.94
CA ALA A 15 -19.91 3.10 -1.45
C ALA A 15 -19.85 1.81 -0.62
N ALA A 16 -19.50 0.69 -1.27
CA ALA A 16 -19.26 -0.56 -0.57
C ALA A 16 -18.09 -0.40 0.42
N SER A 17 -18.24 -0.96 1.63
CA SER A 17 -17.16 -1.07 2.60
C SER A 17 -16.50 -2.45 2.51
N LEU A 18 -15.35 -2.64 3.16
CA LEU A 18 -14.68 -3.94 3.22
C LEU A 18 -15.56 -5.02 3.88
N GLY A 19 -16.47 -4.62 4.78
CA GLY A 19 -17.39 -5.52 5.44
C GLY A 19 -18.35 -6.18 4.46
N GLY A 20 -18.27 -7.51 4.35
CA GLY A 20 -19.12 -8.32 3.46
C GLY A 20 -18.50 -8.64 2.10
N LEU A 21 -17.27 -8.19 1.83
CA LEU A 21 -16.51 -8.64 0.65
C LEU A 21 -15.91 -10.02 0.89
N ALA A 22 -15.92 -10.87 -0.14
CA ALA A 22 -15.28 -12.17 -0.11
C ALA A 22 -13.83 -12.06 -0.60
N PHE A 23 -12.87 -12.38 0.28
CA PHE A 23 -11.44 -12.30 -0.02
C PHE A 23 -10.81 -13.65 -0.37
N LEU A 24 -11.49 -14.77 -0.13
CA LEU A 24 -10.94 -16.11 -0.35
C LEU A 24 -10.33 -16.27 -1.76
N ASP A 25 -9.05 -16.61 -1.80
CA ASP A 25 -8.21 -16.80 -2.98
C ASP A 25 -8.10 -15.57 -3.92
N LYS A 26 -8.48 -14.38 -3.43
CA LYS A 26 -8.37 -13.14 -4.20
C LYS A 26 -7.02 -12.47 -4.00
N ARG A 27 -6.50 -11.89 -5.08
CA ARG A 27 -5.41 -10.93 -5.05
C ARG A 27 -6.01 -9.55 -4.81
N VAL A 28 -5.60 -8.88 -3.73
CA VAL A 28 -6.19 -7.62 -3.28
C VAL A 28 -5.20 -6.50 -3.50
N PHE A 29 -5.58 -5.48 -4.24
CA PHE A 29 -4.81 -4.24 -4.34
C PHE A 29 -5.36 -3.23 -3.33
N ILE A 30 -4.48 -2.63 -2.52
CA ILE A 30 -4.85 -1.64 -1.51
C ILE A 30 -3.99 -0.39 -1.71
N ARG A 31 -4.63 0.70 -2.09
CA ARG A 31 -3.99 2.02 -2.07
C ARG A 31 -3.99 2.54 -0.64
N VAL A 32 -2.80 2.69 -0.06
CA VAL A 32 -2.58 3.15 1.32
C VAL A 32 -1.97 4.55 1.34
N ASP A 33 -2.04 5.23 2.49
CA ASP A 33 -1.28 6.45 2.73
C ASP A 33 -0.07 6.13 3.60
N PHE A 34 1.07 5.87 2.97
CA PHE A 34 2.37 5.71 3.62
C PHE A 34 3.28 6.92 3.40
N ASN A 35 2.72 8.09 3.11
CA ASN A 35 3.51 9.32 3.03
C ASN A 35 3.86 9.81 4.45
N VAL A 36 4.86 9.16 5.06
CA VAL A 36 5.28 9.37 6.44
C VAL A 36 6.43 10.38 6.55
N PRO A 37 6.54 11.14 7.66
CA PRO A 37 7.68 12.01 7.86
C PRO A 37 8.94 11.19 8.15
N GLN A 38 10.02 11.53 7.44
CA GLN A 38 11.36 10.96 7.65
C GLN A 38 12.24 11.94 8.44
N ASP A 39 13.30 11.43 9.06
CA ASP A 39 14.29 12.25 9.73
C ASP A 39 14.99 13.19 8.73
N LYS A 40 15.33 14.41 9.18
CA LYS A 40 15.91 15.43 8.31
C LYS A 40 17.34 15.13 7.90
N LYS A 41 18.07 14.33 8.69
CA LYS A 41 19.47 13.97 8.46
C LYS A 41 19.60 12.63 7.77
N ASP A 42 18.75 11.67 8.14
CA ASP A 42 18.71 10.36 7.50
C ASP A 42 17.29 10.03 7.00
N PRO A 43 17.01 10.12 5.69
CA PRO A 43 15.69 9.81 5.14
C PRO A 43 15.30 8.34 5.35
N ASN A 44 16.21 7.44 5.71
CA ASN A 44 15.85 6.05 6.00
C ASN A 44 15.16 5.86 7.35
N ILE A 45 15.14 6.88 8.21
CA ILE A 45 14.52 6.83 9.54
C ILE A 45 13.14 7.46 9.48
N ILE A 46 12.09 6.66 9.71
CA ILE A 46 10.71 7.15 9.84
C ILE A 46 10.52 7.69 11.27
N THR A 47 10.09 8.95 11.39
CA THR A 47 9.96 9.62 12.69
C THR A 47 8.55 9.51 13.30
N ASN A 48 7.55 9.19 12.48
CA ASN A 48 6.18 8.96 12.94
C ASN A 48 5.51 7.86 12.10
N THR A 49 5.01 6.83 12.78
CA THR A 49 4.44 5.64 12.14
C THR A 49 2.91 5.60 12.13
N ALA A 50 2.23 6.65 12.60
CA ALA A 50 0.77 6.68 12.74
C ALA A 50 0.01 6.35 11.44
N ARG A 51 0.54 6.77 10.28
CA ARG A 51 -0.07 6.45 8.98
C ARG A 51 0.08 4.97 8.61
N ILE A 52 1.24 4.38 8.92
CA ILE A 52 1.45 2.93 8.76
C ILE A 52 0.50 2.18 9.68
N ASP A 53 0.47 2.54 10.96
CA ASP A 53 -0.38 1.92 11.97
C ASP A 53 -1.88 1.95 11.59
N ALA A 54 -2.34 3.06 11.01
CA ALA A 54 -3.71 3.20 10.56
C ALA A 54 -4.10 2.25 9.41
N ALA A 55 -3.15 1.83 8.57
CA ALA A 55 -3.41 0.92 7.46
C ALA A 55 -3.40 -0.56 7.86
N LEU A 56 -2.64 -0.92 8.89
CA LEU A 56 -2.44 -2.32 9.32
C LEU A 56 -3.75 -3.08 9.56
N PRO A 57 -4.81 -2.52 10.18
CA PRO A 57 -6.07 -3.23 10.36
C PRO A 57 -6.70 -3.67 9.03
N THR A 58 -6.61 -2.85 7.98
CA THR A 58 -7.16 -3.16 6.65
C THR A 58 -6.37 -4.28 5.97
N ILE A 59 -5.03 -4.22 6.07
CA ILE A 59 -4.13 -5.23 5.50
C ILE A 59 -4.37 -6.59 6.20
N LYS A 60 -4.39 -6.59 7.53
CA LYS A 60 -4.67 -7.78 8.34
C LYS A 60 -6.05 -8.35 8.03
N TYR A 61 -7.07 -7.50 7.94
CA TYR A 61 -8.42 -7.93 7.60
C TYR A 61 -8.48 -8.66 6.27
N ALA A 62 -7.85 -8.15 5.20
CA ALA A 62 -7.83 -8.83 3.91
C ALA A 62 -7.17 -10.22 4.01
N LEU A 63 -6.01 -10.30 4.66
CA LEU A 63 -5.26 -11.56 4.85
C LEU A 63 -6.04 -12.56 5.71
N ASP A 64 -6.58 -12.13 6.85
CA ASP A 64 -7.31 -12.96 7.81
C ASP A 64 -8.63 -13.49 7.22
N ASN A 65 -9.16 -12.84 6.18
CA ASN A 65 -10.34 -13.28 5.43
C ASN A 65 -10.00 -14.07 4.14
N GLY A 66 -8.76 -14.55 4.01
CA GLY A 66 -8.36 -15.51 2.99
C GLY A 66 -7.89 -14.90 1.67
N ALA A 67 -7.51 -13.61 1.63
CA ALA A 67 -6.82 -13.05 0.48
C ALA A 67 -5.58 -13.90 0.13
N LYS A 68 -5.47 -14.30 -1.13
CA LYS A 68 -4.27 -14.97 -1.66
C LYS A 68 -3.06 -14.06 -1.52
N SER A 69 -3.21 -12.79 -1.82
CA SER A 69 -2.15 -11.80 -1.62
C SER A 69 -2.71 -10.39 -1.43
N VAL A 70 -1.87 -9.53 -0.85
CA VAL A 70 -2.14 -8.10 -0.73
C VAL A 70 -1.01 -7.33 -1.40
N VAL A 71 -1.36 -6.51 -2.40
CA VAL A 71 -0.46 -5.57 -3.08
C VAL A 71 -0.75 -4.17 -2.57
N LEU A 72 0.25 -3.53 -1.98
CA LEU A 72 0.17 -2.20 -1.40
C LEU A 72 0.78 -1.19 -2.37
N CYS A 73 0.07 -0.09 -2.61
CA CYS A 73 0.56 1.03 -3.40
C CYS A 73 0.39 2.33 -2.62
N SER A 74 1.44 3.15 -2.60
CA SER A 74 1.42 4.47 -1.99
C SER A 74 2.42 5.36 -2.70
N HIS A 75 2.42 6.63 -2.30
CA HIS A 75 3.48 7.57 -2.60
C HIS A 75 4.21 7.98 -1.33
N LEU A 76 5.39 8.56 -1.50
CA LEU A 76 6.16 9.23 -0.46
C LEU A 76 6.67 10.57 -0.99
N GLY A 77 6.37 11.66 -0.29
CA GLY A 77 6.77 13.01 -0.69
C GLY A 77 6.27 13.43 -2.08
N ARG A 78 7.11 14.20 -2.78
CA ARG A 78 6.83 14.78 -4.11
C ARG A 78 8.05 14.64 -5.02
N PRO A 79 8.28 13.43 -5.56
CA PRO A 79 9.37 13.19 -6.52
C PRO A 79 9.11 13.80 -7.91
N ASN A 80 7.89 14.27 -8.21
CA ASN A 80 7.52 14.92 -9.48
C ASN A 80 7.88 14.08 -10.73
N GLY A 81 7.62 12.77 -10.72
CA GLY A 81 7.92 11.89 -11.85
C GLY A 81 9.39 11.47 -11.98
N GLN A 82 10.20 11.67 -10.94
CA GLN A 82 11.62 11.29 -10.93
C GLN A 82 11.90 10.17 -9.92
N LYS A 83 12.67 9.16 -10.34
CA LYS A 83 13.13 8.06 -9.47
C LYS A 83 14.30 8.52 -8.59
N ASP A 84 13.98 9.25 -7.52
CA ASP A 84 14.94 9.72 -6.51
C ASP A 84 14.89 8.83 -5.26
N GLU A 85 16.02 8.19 -4.93
CA GLU A 85 16.17 7.28 -3.79
C GLU A 85 15.69 7.88 -2.46
N LYS A 86 15.76 9.21 -2.29
CA LYS A 86 15.25 9.91 -1.11
C LYS A 86 13.76 9.64 -0.84
N PHE A 87 12.99 9.41 -1.90
CA PHE A 87 11.56 9.13 -1.82
C PHE A 87 11.23 7.64 -2.00
N SER A 88 12.20 6.74 -1.86
CA SER A 88 11.97 5.30 -1.95
C SER A 88 11.10 4.78 -0.79
N MET A 89 10.33 3.73 -1.07
CA MET A 89 9.54 2.97 -0.12
C MET A 89 10.35 1.97 0.70
N LYS A 90 11.65 1.80 0.46
CA LYS A 90 12.55 0.94 1.26
C LYS A 90 12.40 1.11 2.78
N PRO A 91 12.48 2.32 3.37
CA PRO A 91 12.30 2.50 4.81
C PRO A 91 10.88 2.15 5.27
N VAL A 92 9.87 2.41 4.44
CA VAL A 92 8.47 2.08 4.72
C VAL A 92 8.28 0.57 4.74
N ALA A 93 8.81 -0.16 3.75
CA ALA A 93 8.72 -1.62 3.64
C ALA A 93 9.22 -2.30 4.92
N LYS A 94 10.39 -1.86 5.42
CA LYS A 94 10.99 -2.38 6.65
C LYS A 94 10.08 -2.19 7.86
N VAL A 95 9.50 -1.00 8.04
CA VAL A 95 8.63 -0.70 9.18
C VAL A 95 7.27 -1.42 9.06
N VAL A 96 6.74 -1.58 7.85
CA VAL A 96 5.51 -2.34 7.61
C VAL A 96 5.75 -3.82 7.92
N GLU A 97 6.85 -4.41 7.46
CA GLU A 97 7.24 -5.79 7.76
C GLU A 97 7.33 -6.04 9.28
N GLU A 98 8.04 -5.15 9.99
CA GLU A 98 8.19 -5.22 11.45
C GLU A 98 6.83 -5.18 12.17
N LYS A 99 5.96 -4.22 11.82
CA LYS A 99 4.67 -4.04 12.50
C LYS A 99 3.60 -5.05 12.08
N LEU A 100 3.70 -5.57 10.87
CA LEU A 100 2.81 -6.62 10.37
C LEU A 100 3.20 -8.00 10.93
N GLY A 101 4.48 -8.18 11.27
CA GLY A 101 5.03 -9.46 11.73
C GLY A 101 5.08 -10.51 10.61
N ARG A 102 5.17 -10.06 9.34
CA ARG A 102 5.19 -10.90 8.14
C ARG A 102 6.10 -10.28 7.09
N PRO A 103 6.81 -11.08 6.29
CA PRO A 103 7.66 -10.57 5.21
C PRO A 103 6.89 -9.67 4.25
N VAL A 104 7.51 -8.57 3.84
CA VAL A 104 6.97 -7.64 2.83
C VAL A 104 7.92 -7.60 1.65
N LYS A 105 7.47 -8.11 0.50
CA LYS A 105 8.24 -8.04 -0.74
C LYS A 105 8.14 -6.65 -1.34
N LEU A 106 9.19 -5.84 -1.20
CA LEU A 106 9.30 -4.57 -1.90
C LEU A 106 9.68 -4.81 -3.37
N MET A 107 8.92 -4.24 -4.29
CA MET A 107 9.25 -4.21 -5.71
C MET A 107 10.18 -3.03 -6.02
N ASN A 108 11.01 -3.16 -7.06
CA ASN A 108 11.85 -2.06 -7.54
C ASN A 108 11.06 -1.00 -8.33
N ASP A 109 9.78 -1.27 -8.63
CA ASP A 109 8.93 -0.43 -9.46
C ASP A 109 7.45 -0.57 -9.08
N VAL A 110 6.58 0.21 -9.74
CA VAL A 110 5.11 0.16 -9.59
C VAL A 110 4.40 -0.50 -10.76
N VAL A 111 5.04 -0.54 -11.92
CA VAL A 111 4.53 -1.15 -13.16
C VAL A 111 5.66 -1.86 -13.90
N GLY A 112 5.31 -2.68 -14.89
CA GLY A 112 6.26 -3.41 -15.73
C GLY A 112 6.26 -4.92 -15.49
N GLU A 113 6.95 -5.64 -16.36
CA GLU A 113 6.90 -7.11 -16.43
C GLU A 113 7.26 -7.79 -15.10
N GLU A 114 8.26 -7.28 -14.38
CA GLU A 114 8.67 -7.83 -13.07
C GLU A 114 7.56 -7.69 -12.02
N VAL A 115 6.86 -6.55 -12.00
CA VAL A 115 5.75 -6.27 -11.08
C VAL A 115 4.56 -7.15 -11.43
N GLU A 116 4.23 -7.26 -12.72
CA GLU A 116 3.15 -8.13 -13.21
C GLU A 116 3.40 -9.59 -12.85
N ALA A 117 4.61 -10.09 -13.11
CA ALA A 117 5.00 -11.46 -12.79
C ALA A 117 4.94 -11.73 -11.27
N ALA A 118 5.44 -10.80 -10.45
CA ALA A 118 5.36 -10.93 -8.99
C ALA A 118 3.92 -10.93 -8.46
N CYS A 119 3.02 -10.20 -9.12
CA CYS A 119 1.61 -10.09 -8.71
C CYS A 119 0.71 -11.16 -9.34
N ALA A 120 1.14 -11.86 -10.40
CA ALA A 120 0.30 -12.77 -11.16
C ALA A 120 -0.21 -13.95 -10.33
N ASP A 121 0.72 -14.66 -9.68
CA ASP A 121 0.41 -15.86 -8.90
C ASP A 121 1.32 -16.03 -7.67
N PRO A 122 1.27 -15.09 -6.70
CA PRO A 122 2.11 -15.17 -5.51
C PRO A 122 1.64 -16.28 -4.55
N GLU A 123 2.55 -16.73 -3.69
CA GLU A 123 2.23 -17.66 -2.61
C GLU A 123 1.11 -17.12 -1.71
N PRO A 124 0.21 -17.97 -1.19
CA PRO A 124 -0.85 -17.54 -0.29
C PRO A 124 -0.33 -16.74 0.93
N GLY A 125 -0.96 -15.62 1.21
CA GLY A 125 -0.59 -14.71 2.29
C GLY A 125 0.55 -13.75 1.96
N THR A 126 1.05 -13.72 0.71
CA THR A 126 2.11 -12.80 0.30
C THR A 126 1.65 -11.34 0.41
N VAL A 127 2.51 -10.49 0.97
CA VAL A 127 2.36 -9.04 0.97
C VAL A 127 3.42 -8.43 0.09
N ILE A 128 2.99 -7.66 -0.91
CA ILE A 128 3.86 -6.96 -1.86
C ILE A 128 3.67 -5.46 -1.62
N LEU A 129 4.76 -4.72 -1.48
CA LEU A 129 4.75 -3.26 -1.50
C LEU A 129 5.37 -2.82 -2.82
N LEU A 130 4.63 -2.04 -3.60
CA LEU A 130 5.16 -1.40 -4.79
C LEU A 130 6.08 -0.23 -4.39
N GLU A 131 6.96 0.18 -5.29
CA GLU A 131 7.77 1.39 -5.09
C GLU A 131 6.87 2.66 -5.14
N ASN A 132 7.46 3.85 -5.04
CA ASN A 132 6.72 5.10 -4.98
C ASN A 132 5.95 5.39 -6.28
N SER A 133 4.61 5.42 -6.20
CA SER A 133 3.74 5.65 -7.38
C SER A 133 4.01 6.97 -8.09
N ARG A 134 4.50 7.99 -7.38
CA ARG A 134 4.80 9.31 -7.95
C ARG A 134 6.14 9.41 -8.66
N TYR A 135 6.89 8.31 -8.75
CA TYR A 135 7.97 8.20 -9.73
C TYR A 135 7.48 8.26 -11.17
N TYR A 136 6.18 8.09 -11.38
CA TYR A 136 5.50 8.22 -12.67
C TYR A 136 4.65 9.49 -12.67
N VAL A 137 4.80 10.31 -13.71
CA VAL A 137 4.08 11.59 -13.83
C VAL A 137 2.58 11.38 -13.99
N GLU A 138 2.22 10.24 -14.58
CA GLU A 138 0.88 9.75 -14.83
C GLU A 138 0.05 9.61 -13.54
N GLU A 139 0.72 9.39 -12.40
CA GLU A 139 0.07 9.30 -11.08
C GLU A 139 -0.48 10.67 -10.60
N GLU A 140 0.26 11.76 -10.81
CA GLU A 140 -0.19 13.11 -10.45
C GLU A 140 -0.94 13.81 -11.61
N GLY A 141 -0.82 13.29 -12.83
CA GLY A 141 -1.38 13.86 -14.06
C GLY A 141 -0.86 15.26 -14.39
N LYS A 142 0.25 15.64 -13.75
CA LYS A 142 0.89 16.96 -13.82
C LYS A 142 2.38 16.78 -13.55
N GLY A 143 3.22 17.18 -14.49
CA GLY A 143 4.67 17.22 -14.33
C GLY A 143 5.35 17.15 -15.68
N LYS A 144 6.64 16.85 -15.69
CA LYS A 144 7.36 16.44 -16.89
C LYS A 144 8.12 15.16 -16.57
N ASP A 145 8.00 14.15 -17.43
CA ASP A 145 8.85 12.97 -17.34
C ASP A 145 10.32 13.33 -17.69
N ALA A 146 11.21 12.34 -17.61
CA ALA A 146 12.63 12.52 -17.96
C ALA A 146 12.85 12.99 -19.41
N ASP A 147 11.89 12.72 -20.29
CA ASP A 147 11.90 13.07 -21.71
C ASP A 147 11.19 14.42 -22.00
N GLY A 148 10.65 15.07 -20.96
CA GLY A 148 9.99 16.37 -21.05
C GLY A 148 8.52 16.33 -21.46
N ASN A 149 7.91 15.14 -21.56
CA ASN A 149 6.49 14.96 -21.87
C ASN A 149 5.62 15.23 -20.64
N LYS A 150 4.37 15.63 -20.87
CA LYS A 150 3.40 15.92 -19.81
C LYS A 150 2.62 14.70 -19.37
#